data_AF-A0A8J3M1D6-F1
#
_entry.id   AF-A0A8J3M1D6-F1
#
_cell.length_a   1.000
_cell.length_b   1.000
_cell.length_c   1.000
_cell.angle_alpha   90.00
_cell.angle_beta   90.00
_cell.angle_gamma   90.00
#
_symmetry.space_group_name_H-M   'P 1'
#
loop_
_entity.id
_entity.type
_entity.pdbx_description
1 polymer ?
#
loop_
_entity_poly.entity_id
_entity_poly.type
_entity_poly.pdbx_seq_one_letter_code
_entity_poly.pdbx_strand_id
1 'polypeptide(L)'
;MRRYHQLPEVDFRMIRIGVLGRIMEGDEAGKFVLIKELPDAPPSYLVLTGADEEFKRSGGDEWVEDYPSLISFFQEARWVVEWR
;
A
#
# COMPACT_ATOMS: atom_id res chain seq x y z
N MET A 1 18.17 -30.70 -11.78
CA MET A 1 16.95 -29.99 -12.18
C MET A 1 16.59 -29.01 -11.06
N ARG A 2 16.94 -27.72 -11.21
CA ARG A 2 16.58 -26.70 -10.21
C ARG A 2 15.10 -26.37 -10.41
N ARG A 3 14.25 -26.77 -9.47
CA ARG A 3 12.87 -26.28 -9.39
C ARG A 3 12.96 -24.81 -8.99
N TYR A 4 12.85 -23.90 -9.95
CA TYR A 4 12.53 -22.52 -9.65
C TYR A 4 11.15 -22.56 -9.00
N HIS A 5 11.09 -22.39 -7.67
CA HIS A 5 9.85 -21.95 -7.03
C HIS A 5 9.53 -20.61 -7.69
N GLN A 6 8.55 -20.63 -8.56
CA GLN A 6 7.94 -19.44 -9.11
C GLN A 6 7.32 -18.74 -7.89
N LEU A 7 8.06 -17.78 -7.32
CA LEU A 7 7.50 -16.86 -6.34
C LEU A 7 6.24 -16.27 -7.00
N PRO A 8 5.10 -16.17 -6.29
CA PRO A 8 3.94 -15.51 -6.86
C PRO A 8 4.41 -14.13 -7.33
N GLU A 9 4.21 -13.84 -8.62
CA GLU A 9 4.43 -12.50 -9.15
C GLU A 9 3.59 -11.58 -8.28
N VAL A 10 4.24 -10.79 -7.42
CA VAL A 10 3.56 -9.78 -6.64
C VAL A 10 2.93 -8.84 -7.66
N ASP A 11 1.62 -8.91 -7.82
CA ASP A 11 0.92 -8.09 -8.79
C ASP A 11 0.85 -6.65 -8.28
N PHE A 12 1.95 -5.92 -8.45
CA PHE A 12 2.06 -4.50 -8.12
C PHE A 12 1.07 -3.61 -8.91
N ARG A 13 0.33 -4.18 -9.89
CA ARG A 13 -0.72 -3.47 -10.63
C ARG A 13 -2.01 -3.28 -9.84
N MET A 14 -2.08 -3.74 -8.59
CA MET A 14 -3.28 -3.67 -7.77
C MET A 14 -3.25 -2.64 -6.64
N ILE A 15 -2.35 -1.64 -6.63
CA ILE A 15 -2.55 -0.52 -5.67
C ILE A 15 -3.86 0.20 -6.04
N ARG A 16 -4.83 0.17 -5.12
CA ARG A 16 -6.14 0.78 -5.34
C ARG A 16 -6.21 2.14 -4.67
N ILE A 17 -6.38 3.18 -5.49
CA ILE A 17 -6.56 4.55 -5.02
C ILE A 17 -8.02 4.74 -4.61
N GLY A 18 -8.24 5.34 -3.44
CA GLY A 18 -9.58 5.61 -2.89
C GLY A 18 -10.30 4.38 -2.33
N VAL A 19 -9.62 3.24 -2.24
CA VAL A 19 -10.19 1.98 -1.76
C VAL A 19 -9.50 1.57 -0.47
N LEU A 20 -10.29 1.18 0.52
CA LEU A 20 -9.78 0.66 1.79
C LEU A 20 -9.22 -0.75 1.57
N GLY A 21 -7.99 -0.97 2.04
CA GLY A 21 -7.35 -2.28 2.05
C GLY A 21 -6.90 -2.70 3.45
N ARG A 22 -6.68 -4.00 3.63
CA ARG A 22 -6.03 -4.56 4.82
C ARG A 22 -4.65 -5.07 4.45
N ILE A 23 -3.63 -4.64 5.18
CA ILE A 23 -2.25 -5.11 5.01
C ILE A 23 -2.17 -6.52 5.60
N MET A 24 -1.92 -7.50 4.76
CA MET A 24 -1.87 -8.92 5.12
C MET A 24 -0.45 -9.36 5.47
N GLU A 25 0.56 -8.78 4.82
CA GLU A 25 1.98 -9.09 5.02
C GLU A 25 2.83 -7.83 4.94
N GLY A 26 4.05 -7.90 5.49
CA GLY A 26 5.02 -6.81 5.50
C GLY A 26 5.04 -6.03 6.82
N ASP A 27 5.64 -4.86 6.78
CA ASP A 27 5.60 -3.93 7.90
C ASP A 27 4.14 -3.52 8.14
N GLU A 28 3.74 -3.18 9.36
CA GLU A 28 2.35 -2.79 9.65
C GLU A 28 1.27 -3.83 9.32
N ALA A 29 1.65 -5.12 9.15
CA ALA A 29 0.70 -6.20 8.92
C ALA A 29 -0.42 -6.23 9.98
N GLY A 30 -1.65 -6.41 9.51
CA GLY A 30 -2.87 -6.37 10.30
C GLY A 30 -3.55 -5.00 10.33
N LYS A 31 -2.86 -3.91 9.98
CA LYS A 31 -3.45 -2.57 9.83
C LYS A 31 -4.25 -2.43 8.54
N PHE A 32 -5.05 -1.38 8.50
CA PHE A 32 -5.75 -0.90 7.31
C PHE A 32 -4.92 0.15 6.59
N VAL A 33 -5.10 0.23 5.27
CA VAL A 33 -4.45 1.21 4.41
C VAL A 33 -5.47 1.86 3.48
N LEU A 34 -5.36 3.16 3.26
CA LEU A 34 -6.12 3.91 2.26
C LEU A 34 -5.19 4.87 1.52
N ILE A 35 -5.23 4.80 0.19
CA ILE A 35 -4.44 5.71 -0.64
C ILE A 35 -5.35 6.82 -1.16
N LYS A 36 -4.98 8.08 -0.92
CA LYS A 36 -5.67 9.25 -1.49
C LYS A 36 -4.79 9.90 -2.54
N GLU A 37 -5.34 10.16 -3.71
CA GLU A 37 -4.71 11.03 -4.71
C GLU A 37 -4.95 12.49 -4.35
N LEU A 38 -3.91 13.31 -4.46
CA LEU A 38 -3.95 14.74 -4.20
C LEU A 38 -3.91 15.53 -5.52
N PRO A 39 -4.52 16.73 -5.58
CA PRO A 39 -4.70 17.49 -6.81
C PRO A 39 -3.44 18.27 -7.23
N ASP A 40 -2.28 17.63 -7.22
CA ASP A 40 -1.01 18.17 -7.70
C ASP A 40 -0.78 17.88 -9.20
N ALA A 41 0.25 18.49 -9.80
CA ALA A 41 0.63 18.28 -11.19
C ALA A 41 2.16 18.02 -11.32
N PRO A 42 2.62 16.76 -11.43
CA PRO A 42 1.83 15.52 -11.44
C PRO A 42 1.17 15.21 -10.09
N PRO A 43 0.14 14.33 -10.05
CA PRO A 43 -0.54 14.00 -8.80
C PRO A 43 0.41 13.32 -7.82
N SER A 44 0.33 13.75 -6.56
CA SER A 44 0.96 13.09 -5.42
C SER A 44 -0.06 12.24 -4.66
N TYR A 45 0.39 11.41 -3.72
CA TYR A 45 -0.47 10.51 -2.97
C TYR A 45 -0.23 10.61 -1.47
N LEU A 46 -1.30 10.43 -0.70
CA LEU A 46 -1.26 10.28 0.75
C LEU A 46 -1.61 8.84 1.11
N VAL A 47 -0.65 8.14 1.71
CA VAL A 47 -0.79 6.78 2.25
C VAL A 47 -1.22 6.88 3.70
N LEU A 48 -2.46 6.52 3.99
CA LEU A 48 -2.97 6.46 5.37
C LEU A 48 -2.92 5.02 5.86
N THR A 49 -2.40 4.82 7.07
CA THR A 49 -2.50 3.54 7.79
C THR A 49 -3.20 3.70 9.13
N GLY A 50 -3.86 2.65 9.61
CA GLY A 50 -4.56 2.69 10.90
C GLY A 50 -4.84 1.30 11.45
N ALA A 51 -4.94 1.17 12.77
CA ALA A 51 -5.33 -0.08 13.42
C ALA A 51 -6.83 -0.41 13.27
N ASP A 52 -7.63 0.55 12.80
CA ASP A 52 -9.05 0.41 12.50
C ASP A 52 -9.40 1.05 11.14
N GLU A 53 -10.53 0.64 10.58
CA GLU A 53 -11.03 1.08 9.26
C GLU A 53 -11.36 2.58 9.22
N GLU A 54 -11.56 3.22 10.38
CA GLU A 54 -11.87 4.64 10.50
C GLU A 54 -10.62 5.51 10.70
N PHE A 55 -9.43 4.90 10.75
CA PHE A 55 -8.14 5.54 11.00
C PHE A 55 -8.08 6.34 12.31
N LYS A 56 -8.83 5.93 13.34
CA LYS A 56 -8.90 6.65 14.64
C LYS A 56 -7.83 6.18 15.64
N ARG A 57 -7.27 5.00 15.46
CA ARG A 57 -6.29 4.40 16.38
C ARG A 57 -5.00 4.03 15.66
N SER A 58 -3.87 4.41 16.28
CA SER A 58 -2.52 3.97 15.93
C SER A 58 -2.29 3.89 14.41
N GLY A 59 -2.16 5.06 13.80
CA GLY A 59 -1.99 5.24 12.36
C GLY A 59 -0.80 6.09 12.00
N GLY A 60 -0.56 6.21 10.70
CA GLY A 60 0.42 7.10 10.09
C GLY A 60 -0.11 7.64 8.78
N ASP A 61 0.39 8.81 8.39
CA ASP A 61 0.07 9.49 7.15
C ASP A 61 1.36 9.89 6.43
N GLU A 62 1.68 9.12 5.38
CA GLU A 62 2.90 9.31 4.61
C GLU A 62 2.56 9.91 3.24
N TRP A 63 3.21 11.02 2.89
CA TRP A 63 3.08 11.64 1.58
C TRP A 63 4.13 11.08 0.61
N VAL A 64 3.71 10.73 -0.59
CA VAL A 64 4.58 10.26 -1.67
C VAL A 64 4.38 11.11 -2.92
N GLU A 65 5.49 11.50 -3.53
CA GLU A 65 5.54 12.53 -4.59
C GLU A 65 4.83 12.11 -5.88
N ASP A 66 4.91 10.82 -6.25
CA ASP A 66 4.36 10.30 -7.49
C ASP A 66 4.04 8.80 -7.42
N TYR A 67 3.45 8.26 -8.50
CA TYR A 67 3.05 6.86 -8.57
C TYR A 67 4.24 5.88 -8.55
N PRO A 68 5.37 6.14 -9.25
CA PRO A 68 6.58 5.33 -9.08
C PRO A 68 7.06 5.25 -7.62
N SER A 69 7.06 6.37 -6.90
CA SER A 69 7.45 6.43 -5.49
C SER A 69 6.46 5.67 -4.60
N LEU A 70 5.17 5.73 -4.90
CA LEU A 70 4.15 4.91 -4.24
C LEU A 70 4.40 3.41 -4.42
N ILE A 71 4.80 2.96 -5.61
CA ILE A 71 5.18 1.56 -5.85
C ILE A 71 6.40 1.18 -5.01
N SER A 72 7.45 2.01 -5.01
CA SER A 72 8.65 1.77 -4.22
C SER A 72 8.34 1.68 -2.73
N PHE A 73 7.48 2.58 -2.23
CA PHE A 73 7.04 2.58 -0.84
C PHE A 73 6.39 1.23 -0.44
N PHE A 74 5.47 0.71 -1.27
CA PHE A 74 4.84 -0.59 -1.05
C PHE A 74 5.86 -1.75 -1.11
N GLN A 75 6.83 -1.66 -2.01
CA GLN A 75 7.89 -2.67 -2.17
C GLN A 75 8.84 -2.72 -0.98
N GLU A 76 9.28 -1.56 -0.49
CA GLU A 76 10.16 -1.43 0.67
C GLU A 76 9.50 -1.98 1.94
N ALA A 77 8.22 -1.63 2.14
CA ALA A 77 7.43 -2.12 3.26
C ALA A 77 7.01 -3.61 3.11
N ARG A 78 7.24 -4.21 1.93
CA ARG A 78 6.86 -5.58 1.55
C ARG A 78 5.37 -5.85 1.75
N TRP A 79 4.53 -4.87 1.40
CA TRP A 79 3.10 -4.95 1.61
C TRP A 79 2.40 -5.86 0.61
N VAL A 80 1.58 -6.76 1.16
CA VAL A 80 0.53 -7.46 0.42
C VAL A 80 -0.80 -6.97 0.98
N VAL A 81 -1.66 -6.39 0.15
CA VAL A 81 -2.91 -5.76 0.59
C VAL A 81 -4.11 -6.46 -0.01
N GLU A 82 -5.06 -6.83 0.86
CA GLU A 82 -6.39 -7.28 0.46
C GLU A 82 -7.33 -6.08 0.37
N TRP A 83 -7.75 -5.73 -0.85
CA TRP A 83 -8.65 -4.60 -1.12
C TRP A 83 -10.13 -5.03 -1.10
N ARG A 84 -11.03 -4.13 -0.69
CA ARG A 84 -12.48 -4.36 -0.66
C ARG A 84 -13.24 -3.63 -1.76
#